data_AF-A0A6P2AJ02-F1
#
_entry.id   AF-A0A6P2AJ02-F1
#
_cell.length_a   1.000
_cell.length_b   1.000
_cell.length_c   1.000
_cell.angle_alpha   90.00
_cell.angle_beta   90.00
_cell.angle_gamma   90.00
#
_symmetry.space_group_name_H-M   'P 1'
#
loop_
_entity.id
_entity.type
_entity.pdbx_description
1 polymer ?
#
loop_
_entity_poly.entity_id
_entity_poly.type
_entity_poly.pdbx_seq_one_letter_code
_entity_poly.pdbx_strand_id
1 'polypeptide(L)'
;MDRGNDSDRERLSGVHRTEQTESKVNEDFLEWLKTKGPSWLLAGLIILVAYLAWIQLGERRAASEREAWTAFNESRFSGLPASFEDVADRYGNIGKLGILSRLEAGRLYLQAVRTGRPFDAEFRLPDENDDADESITEEDRDHYLNQASRAFRAVLDRDDGSDAMAVHAVTALNGLAAVAEARGEIDEARGYYERAAERAADRFPALARQARQRAETVGELPDLVEFPSLQEIEARRRLHIADEELPRPLTIEESLRHFLLD
;
A
#
# COMPACT_ATOMS: atom_id res chain seq x y z
N MET A 1 1.41 84.42 43.34
CA MET A 1 1.66 83.84 42.01
C MET A 1 2.97 83.08 42.11
N ASP A 2 2.94 81.78 42.43
CA ASP A 2 4.12 80.90 42.33
C ASP A 2 3.70 79.41 42.48
N ARG A 3 3.05 78.83 41.46
CA ARG A 3 2.70 77.39 41.42
C ARG A 3 2.84 76.77 40.02
N GLY A 4 3.45 77.48 39.06
CA GLY A 4 3.58 77.01 37.68
C GLY A 4 4.98 76.52 37.29
N ASN A 5 6.00 76.76 38.11
CA ASN A 5 7.40 76.52 37.72
C ASN A 5 7.93 75.13 38.13
N ASP A 6 7.37 74.51 39.18
CA ASP A 6 7.84 73.21 39.66
C ASP A 6 7.33 72.03 38.83
N SER A 7 6.08 72.08 38.35
CA SER A 7 5.52 71.01 37.51
C SER A 7 6.19 70.92 36.13
N ASP A 8 6.58 72.05 35.54
CA ASP A 8 7.28 72.06 34.24
C ASP A 8 8.73 71.61 34.37
N ARG A 9 9.41 71.95 35.47
CA ARG A 9 10.76 71.45 35.77
C ARG A 9 10.78 69.94 36.01
N GLU A 10 9.79 69.40 36.72
CA GLU A 10 9.68 67.95 36.92
C GLU A 10 9.45 67.21 35.60
N ARG A 11 8.55 67.72 34.73
CA ARG A 11 8.29 67.12 33.41
C ARG A 11 9.48 67.21 32.47
N LEU A 12 10.18 68.34 32.41
CA LEU A 12 11.41 68.50 31.63
C LEU A 12 12.54 67.60 32.15
N SER A 13 12.67 67.45 33.48
CA SER A 13 13.65 66.55 34.07
C SER A 13 13.38 65.06 33.76
N GLY A 14 12.10 64.68 33.69
CA GLY A 14 11.67 63.33 33.30
C GLY A 14 12.00 63.02 31.83
N VAL A 15 11.71 63.96 30.92
CA VAL A 15 12.02 63.81 29.49
C VAL A 15 13.54 63.76 29.23
N HIS A 16 14.32 64.64 29.86
CA HIS A 16 15.78 64.62 29.72
C HIS A 16 16.41 63.35 30.30
N ARG A 17 15.84 62.77 31.36
CA ARG A 17 16.31 61.47 31.89
C ARG A 17 16.01 60.35 30.92
N THR A 18 14.83 60.32 30.31
CA THR A 18 14.44 59.32 29.30
C THR A 18 15.34 59.38 28.07
N GLU A 19 15.58 60.57 27.50
CA GLU A 19 16.46 60.76 26.33
C GLU A 19 17.92 60.39 26.65
N GLN A 20 18.43 60.75 27.84
CA GLN A 20 19.78 60.37 28.26
C GLN A 20 19.91 58.87 28.53
N THR A 21 18.87 58.21 29.04
CA THR A 21 18.87 56.75 29.17
C THR A 21 18.82 56.06 27.81
N GLU A 22 18.04 56.58 26.85
CA GLU A 22 17.93 56.01 25.50
C GLU A 22 19.23 56.18 24.70
N SER A 23 19.89 57.35 24.81
CA SER A 23 21.22 57.58 24.21
C SER A 23 22.29 56.66 24.79
N LYS A 24 22.29 56.46 26.12
CA LYS A 24 23.24 55.55 26.79
C LYS A 24 23.01 54.09 26.41
N VAL A 25 21.76 53.66 26.33
CA VAL A 25 21.41 52.30 25.86
C VAL A 25 21.92 52.06 24.44
N ASN A 26 21.90 53.07 23.56
CA ASN A 26 22.40 52.96 22.20
C ASN A 26 23.94 52.95 22.13
N GLU A 27 24.63 53.77 22.93
CA GLU A 27 26.10 53.75 23.03
C GLU A 27 26.62 52.44 23.64
N ASP A 28 25.97 51.94 24.70
CA ASP A 28 26.27 50.65 25.33
C ASP A 28 26.06 49.49 24.35
N PHE A 29 25.02 49.56 23.50
CA PHE A 29 24.80 48.58 22.43
C PHE A 29 25.91 48.64 21.37
N LEU A 30 26.34 49.83 20.95
CA LEU A 30 27.42 50.02 19.98
C LEU A 30 28.77 49.54 20.53
N GLU A 31 29.07 49.80 21.80
CA GLU A 31 30.30 49.36 22.45
C GLU A 31 30.29 47.85 22.65
N TRP A 32 29.16 47.27 23.04
CA TRP A 32 28.96 45.83 23.08
C TRP A 32 29.09 45.20 21.68
N LEU A 33 28.50 45.81 20.65
CA LEU A 33 28.54 45.33 19.27
C LEU A 33 29.97 45.34 18.72
N LYS A 34 30.80 46.33 19.09
CA LYS A 34 32.22 46.38 18.68
C LYS A 34 33.08 45.38 19.43
N THR A 35 32.81 45.17 20.72
CA THR A 35 33.69 44.39 21.60
C THR A 35 33.34 42.90 21.62
N LYS A 36 32.04 42.59 21.73
CA LYS A 36 31.51 41.22 21.85
C LYS A 36 30.58 40.82 20.69
N GLY A 37 30.07 41.80 19.95
CA GLY A 37 29.14 41.60 18.84
C GLY A 37 29.62 40.60 17.79
N PRO A 38 30.87 40.63 17.29
CA PRO A 38 31.28 39.69 16.24
C PRO A 38 31.23 38.23 16.70
N SER A 39 31.66 37.95 17.93
CA SER A 39 31.65 36.59 18.49
C SER A 39 30.23 36.08 18.76
N TRP A 40 29.33 36.94 19.27
CA TRP A 40 27.94 36.57 19.53
C TRP A 40 27.12 36.44 18.24
N LEU A 41 27.34 37.33 17.26
CA LEU A 41 26.72 37.22 15.93
C LEU A 41 27.20 35.95 15.21
N LEU A 42 28.49 35.63 15.30
CA LEU A 42 29.02 34.38 14.74
C LEU A 42 28.42 33.16 15.42
N ALA A 43 28.31 33.14 16.75
CA ALA A 43 27.66 32.06 17.48
C ALA A 43 26.18 31.91 17.06
N GLY A 44 25.44 33.01 16.95
CA GLY A 44 24.06 33.02 16.45
C GLY A 44 23.95 32.52 15.01
N LEU A 45 24.88 32.89 14.13
CA LEU A 45 24.95 32.42 12.75
C LEU A 45 25.21 30.91 12.69
N ILE A 46 26.14 30.39 13.51
CA ILE A 46 26.42 28.95 13.57
C ILE A 46 25.18 28.18 14.03
N ILE A 47 24.47 28.68 15.05
CA ILE A 47 23.21 28.08 15.52
C ILE A 47 22.16 28.09 14.40
N LEU A 48 22.02 29.20 13.68
CA LEU A 48 21.09 29.33 12.56
C LEU A 48 21.43 28.34 11.43
N VAL A 49 22.71 28.23 11.05
CA VAL A 49 23.17 27.28 10.03
C VAL A 49 22.92 25.84 10.46
N ALA A 50 23.21 25.50 11.72
CA ALA A 50 22.93 24.16 12.26
C ALA A 50 21.43 23.84 12.24
N TYR A 51 20.58 24.81 12.58
CA TYR A 51 19.13 24.67 12.52
C TYR A 51 18.62 24.48 11.09
N LEU A 52 19.07 25.29 10.14
CA LEU A 52 18.71 25.15 8.72
C LEU A 52 19.19 23.80 8.14
N ALA A 53 20.41 23.38 8.48
CA ALA A 53 20.94 22.08 8.06
C ALA A 53 20.10 20.92 8.60
N TRP A 54 19.61 21.02 9.84
CA TRP A 54 18.71 20.02 10.42
C TRP A 54 17.37 19.95 9.68
N ILE A 55 16.74 21.09 9.39
CA ILE A 55 15.49 21.13 8.60
C ILE A 55 15.72 20.50 7.22
N GLN A 56 16.77 20.92 6.52
CA GLN A 56 17.03 20.44 5.16
C GLN A 56 17.36 18.94 5.13
N LEU A 57 18.01 18.40 6.17
CA LEU A 57 18.24 16.96 6.30
C LEU A 57 16.92 16.19 6.51
N GLY A 58 15.99 16.76 7.27
CA GLY A 58 14.64 16.22 7.45
C GLY A 58 13.85 16.22 6.14
N GLU A 59 13.87 17.34 5.41
CA GLU A 59 13.18 17.48 4.12
C GLU A 59 13.69 16.49 3.06
N ARG A 60 15.00 16.24 3.01
CA ARG A 60 15.59 15.25 2.07
C ARG A 60 15.08 13.83 2.33
N ARG A 61 15.01 13.41 3.59
CA ARG A 61 14.47 12.09 3.96
C ARG A 61 12.98 11.98 3.62
N ALA A 62 12.21 13.01 3.97
CA ALA A 62 10.79 13.08 3.65
C ALA A 62 10.53 13.16 2.14
N ALA A 63 11.43 13.75 1.36
CA ALA A 63 11.35 13.78 -0.10
C ALA A 63 11.58 12.38 -0.69
N SER A 64 12.62 11.67 -0.27
CA SER A 64 12.88 10.31 -0.74
C SER A 64 11.76 9.33 -0.39
N GLU A 65 11.16 9.47 0.80
CA GLU A 65 10.03 8.63 1.19
C GLU A 65 8.77 8.92 0.35
N ARG A 66 8.48 10.20 0.08
CA ARG A 66 7.36 10.58 -0.80
C ARG A 66 7.56 10.05 -2.23
N GLU A 67 8.76 10.19 -2.78
CA GLU A 67 9.08 9.68 -4.12
C GLU A 67 8.87 8.16 -4.21
N ALA A 68 9.36 7.42 -3.20
CA ALA A 68 9.20 5.98 -3.14
C ALA A 68 7.72 5.55 -3.11
N TRP A 69 6.91 6.21 -2.27
CA TRP A 69 5.47 5.96 -2.22
C TRP A 69 4.74 6.33 -3.52
N THR A 70 5.16 7.42 -4.18
CA THR A 70 4.63 7.79 -5.50
C THR A 70 4.91 6.68 -6.53
N ALA A 71 6.17 6.22 -6.63
CA ALA A 71 6.55 5.15 -7.55
C ALA A 71 5.80 3.82 -7.26
N PHE A 72 5.60 3.50 -5.98
CA PHE A 72 4.79 2.34 -5.59
C PHE A 72 3.33 2.48 -6.06
N ASN A 73 2.72 3.65 -5.84
CA ASN A 73 1.34 3.90 -6.26
C ASN A 73 1.20 3.88 -7.79
N GLU A 74 2.14 4.46 -8.53
CA GLU A 74 2.22 4.38 -9.99
C GLU A 74 2.30 2.92 -10.47
N SER A 75 3.09 2.10 -9.78
CA SER A 75 3.17 0.65 -10.08
C SER A 75 1.82 -0.04 -9.91
N ARG A 76 1.01 0.33 -8.89
CA ARG A 76 -0.36 -0.20 -8.73
C ARG A 76 -1.27 0.14 -9.89
N PHE A 77 -1.13 1.32 -10.49
CA PHE A 77 -1.91 1.69 -11.68
C PHE A 77 -1.47 0.90 -12.91
N SER A 78 -0.17 0.65 -13.08
CA SER A 78 0.32 -0.18 -14.19
C SER A 78 -0.12 -1.64 -14.07
N GLY A 79 -0.27 -2.15 -12.85
CA GLY A 79 -0.60 -3.56 -12.60
C GLY A 79 0.50 -4.55 -13.00
N LEU A 80 1.68 -4.08 -13.40
CA LEU A 80 2.79 -4.92 -13.85
C LEU A 80 3.67 -5.34 -12.67
N PRO A 81 3.98 -6.64 -12.50
CA PRO A 81 4.89 -7.10 -11.45
C PRO A 81 6.28 -6.44 -11.51
N ALA A 82 6.83 -6.26 -12.71
CA ALA A 82 8.15 -5.69 -12.93
C ALA A 82 8.28 -4.26 -12.37
N SER A 83 7.21 -3.46 -12.42
CA SER A 83 7.18 -2.11 -11.83
C SER A 83 7.40 -2.17 -10.32
N PHE A 84 6.79 -3.15 -9.64
CA PHE A 84 7.01 -3.35 -8.20
C PHE A 84 8.39 -3.90 -7.88
N GLU A 85 8.96 -4.76 -8.72
CA GLU A 85 10.34 -5.22 -8.55
C GLU A 85 11.34 -4.06 -8.63
N ASP A 86 11.15 -3.15 -9.59
CA ASP A 86 11.96 -1.93 -9.71
C ASP A 86 11.85 -1.02 -8.48
N VAL A 87 10.63 -0.82 -7.95
CA VAL A 87 10.42 -0.12 -6.68
C VAL A 87 11.13 -0.82 -5.52
N ALA A 88 11.08 -2.15 -5.46
CA ALA A 88 11.71 -2.93 -4.42
C ALA A 88 13.24 -2.81 -4.42
N ASP A 89 13.83 -2.71 -5.60
CA ASP A 89 15.27 -2.63 -5.77
C ASP A 89 15.79 -1.20 -5.57
N ARG A 90 15.09 -0.18 -6.09
CA ARG A 90 15.46 1.24 -5.93
C ARG A 90 15.23 1.77 -4.52
N TYR A 91 14.11 1.40 -3.91
CA TYR A 91 13.69 1.94 -2.61
C TYR A 91 13.68 0.88 -1.50
N GLY A 92 14.44 -0.21 -1.68
CA GLY A 92 14.45 -1.36 -0.76
C GLY A 92 14.82 -1.04 0.68
N ASN A 93 15.53 0.06 0.91
CA ASN A 93 15.97 0.52 2.24
C ASN A 93 15.02 1.56 2.87
N ILE A 94 13.99 2.00 2.15
CA ILE A 94 13.03 3.01 2.64
C ILE A 94 11.88 2.29 3.33
N GLY A 95 11.96 2.22 4.66
CA GLY A 95 10.94 1.60 5.49
C GLY A 95 10.68 0.14 5.08
N LYS A 96 9.39 -0.22 4.94
CA LYS A 96 8.96 -1.56 4.51
C LYS A 96 8.55 -1.63 3.04
N LEU A 97 8.80 -0.56 2.26
CA LEU A 97 8.28 -0.48 0.89
C LEU A 97 8.88 -1.56 -0.01
N GLY A 98 10.17 -1.86 0.16
CA GLY A 98 10.81 -2.96 -0.57
C GLY A 98 10.17 -4.33 -0.31
N ILE A 99 9.73 -4.57 0.94
CA ILE A 99 9.02 -5.80 1.30
C ILE A 99 7.61 -5.81 0.68
N LEU A 100 6.87 -4.71 0.81
CA LEU A 100 5.52 -4.59 0.26
C LEU A 100 5.50 -4.75 -1.26
N SER A 101 6.49 -4.17 -1.95
CA SER A 101 6.59 -4.24 -3.41
C SER A 101 6.88 -5.67 -3.88
N ARG A 102 7.76 -6.41 -3.18
CA ARG A 102 8.00 -7.83 -3.48
C ARG A 102 6.77 -8.70 -3.23
N LEU A 103 6.04 -8.46 -2.14
CA LEU A 103 4.79 -9.16 -1.87
C LEU A 103 3.76 -8.93 -3.00
N GLU A 104 3.66 -7.69 -3.48
CA GLU A 104 2.71 -7.34 -4.54
C GLU A 104 3.14 -7.91 -5.90
N ALA A 105 4.42 -7.86 -6.24
CA ALA A 105 4.97 -8.51 -7.44
C ALA A 105 4.65 -10.01 -7.44
N GLY A 106 4.95 -10.72 -6.33
CA GLY A 106 4.66 -12.15 -6.21
C GLY A 106 3.17 -12.47 -6.30
N ARG A 107 2.32 -11.63 -5.70
CA ARG A 107 0.85 -11.75 -5.79
C ARG A 107 0.35 -11.59 -7.23
N LEU A 108 0.90 -10.64 -7.98
CA LEU A 108 0.50 -10.40 -9.37
C LEU A 108 0.90 -11.56 -10.28
N TYR A 109 2.13 -12.10 -10.13
CA TYR A 109 2.54 -13.32 -10.84
C TYR A 109 1.61 -14.52 -10.55
N LEU A 110 1.24 -14.75 -9.29
CA LEU A 110 0.24 -15.77 -8.95
C LEU A 110 -1.14 -15.47 -9.54
N GLN A 111 -1.52 -14.18 -9.61
CA GLN A 111 -2.79 -13.78 -10.18
C GLN A 111 -2.86 -14.13 -11.68
N ALA A 112 -1.81 -13.86 -12.45
CA ALA A 112 -1.73 -14.23 -13.87
C ALA A 112 -1.92 -15.75 -14.06
N VAL A 113 -1.20 -16.57 -13.27
CA VAL A 113 -1.33 -18.03 -13.31
C VAL A 113 -2.76 -18.48 -12.97
N ARG A 114 -3.38 -17.87 -11.95
CA ARG A 114 -4.74 -18.22 -11.53
C ARG A 114 -5.81 -17.80 -12.55
N THR A 115 -5.62 -16.68 -13.23
CA THR A 115 -6.57 -16.19 -14.25
C THR A 115 -6.31 -16.78 -15.63
N GLY A 116 -5.17 -17.45 -15.83
CA GLY A 116 -4.76 -17.96 -17.13
C GLY A 116 -4.47 -16.86 -18.16
N ARG A 117 -4.19 -15.63 -17.71
CA ARG A 117 -4.04 -14.45 -18.58
C ARG A 117 -2.68 -13.77 -18.38
N PRO A 118 -1.97 -13.40 -19.45
CA PRO A 118 -0.72 -12.68 -19.36
C PRO A 118 -0.96 -11.20 -19.03
N PHE A 119 0.10 -10.49 -18.62
CA PHE A 119 0.00 -9.10 -18.18
C PHE A 119 -0.13 -8.09 -19.32
N ASP A 120 0.23 -8.48 -20.53
CA ASP A 120 0.17 -7.71 -21.77
C ASP A 120 -1.08 -8.00 -22.61
N ALA A 121 -1.95 -8.91 -22.17
CA ALA A 121 -3.22 -9.19 -22.85
C ALA A 121 -4.06 -7.90 -22.96
N GLU A 122 -4.27 -7.46 -24.20
CA GLU A 122 -5.15 -6.33 -24.48
C GLU A 122 -6.59 -6.74 -24.14
N PHE A 123 -7.30 -5.92 -23.35
CA PHE A 123 -8.72 -6.15 -23.09
C PHE A 123 -9.51 -5.91 -24.40
N ARG A 124 -9.74 -6.97 -25.17
CA ARG A 124 -10.69 -6.97 -26.29
C ARG A 124 -12.07 -7.37 -25.80
N LEU A 125 -13.09 -6.61 -26.20
CA LEU A 125 -14.47 -7.07 -26.11
C LEU A 125 -14.58 -8.34 -26.97
N PRO A 126 -15.32 -9.37 -26.54
CA PRO A 126 -15.47 -10.58 -27.34
C PRO A 126 -16.12 -10.19 -28.67
N ASP A 127 -15.35 -10.24 -29.77
CA ASP A 127 -15.91 -10.30 -31.12
C ASP A 127 -16.37 -11.74 -31.34
N GLU A 128 -17.45 -11.93 -32.09
CA GLU A 128 -18.17 -13.19 -32.30
C GLU A 128 -17.31 -14.26 -33.03
N ASN A 129 -16.08 -13.91 -33.43
CA ASN A 129 -15.15 -14.77 -34.18
C ASN A 129 -13.67 -14.74 -33.71
N ASP A 130 -13.35 -14.18 -32.53
CA ASP A 130 -11.95 -14.11 -32.06
C ASP A 130 -11.63 -15.31 -31.15
N ASP A 131 -11.18 -16.43 -31.75
CA ASP A 131 -10.71 -17.64 -31.04
C ASP A 131 -9.32 -17.45 -30.38
N ALA A 132 -8.77 -16.24 -30.38
CA ALA A 132 -7.52 -15.92 -29.72
C ALA A 132 -7.76 -15.55 -28.24
N ASP A 133 -8.19 -16.53 -27.43
CA ASP A 133 -7.96 -16.45 -26.00
C ASP A 133 -6.44 -16.52 -25.82
N GLU A 134 -5.78 -15.36 -25.65
CA GLU A 134 -4.36 -15.23 -25.26
C GLU A 134 -4.19 -15.79 -23.85
N SER A 135 -4.37 -17.10 -23.73
CA SER A 135 -4.13 -17.87 -22.54
C SER A 135 -2.62 -18.01 -22.35
N ILE A 136 -2.18 -17.96 -21.10
CA ILE A 136 -0.77 -18.17 -20.78
C ILE A 136 -0.35 -19.57 -21.24
N THR A 137 0.85 -19.68 -21.81
CA THR A 137 1.43 -21.00 -22.13
C THR A 137 1.90 -21.70 -20.86
N GLU A 138 2.20 -23.00 -20.94
CA GLU A 138 2.81 -23.72 -19.81
C GLU A 138 4.20 -23.15 -19.46
N GLU A 139 4.95 -22.66 -20.45
CA GLU A 139 6.23 -21.99 -20.23
C GLU A 139 6.05 -20.67 -19.46
N ASP A 140 5.04 -19.86 -19.82
CA ASP A 140 4.68 -18.64 -19.10
C ASP A 140 4.25 -18.95 -17.67
N ARG A 141 3.46 -20.02 -17.49
CA ARG A 141 3.01 -20.50 -16.19
C ARG A 141 4.20 -20.80 -15.28
N ASP A 142 5.17 -21.58 -15.76
CA ASP A 142 6.38 -21.90 -15.02
C ASP A 142 7.24 -20.68 -14.75
N HIS A 143 7.38 -19.78 -15.73
CA HIS A 143 8.09 -18.52 -15.57
C HIS A 143 7.47 -17.66 -14.46
N TYR A 144 6.17 -17.45 -14.47
CA TYR A 144 5.46 -16.67 -13.46
C TYR A 144 5.51 -17.32 -12.08
N LEU A 145 5.39 -18.64 -11.97
CA LEU A 145 5.53 -19.33 -10.69
C LEU A 145 6.95 -19.19 -10.12
N ASN A 146 7.98 -19.25 -10.97
CA ASN A 146 9.36 -19.00 -10.55
C ASN A 146 9.57 -17.57 -10.06
N GLN A 147 9.05 -16.58 -10.78
CA GLN A 147 9.13 -15.17 -10.39
C GLN A 147 8.36 -14.89 -9.09
N ALA A 148 7.16 -15.45 -8.93
CA ALA A 148 6.41 -15.36 -7.68
C ALA A 148 7.19 -15.94 -6.50
N SER A 149 7.76 -17.14 -6.69
CA SER A 149 8.56 -17.82 -5.67
C SER A 149 9.78 -16.98 -5.26
N ARG A 150 10.49 -16.39 -6.24
CA ARG A 150 11.63 -15.51 -5.99
C ARG A 150 11.22 -14.28 -5.18
N ALA A 151 10.12 -13.63 -5.56
CA ALA A 151 9.64 -12.44 -4.87
C ALA A 151 9.27 -12.72 -3.40
N PHE A 152 8.58 -13.82 -3.12
CA PHE A 152 8.24 -14.22 -1.75
C PHE A 152 9.47 -14.66 -0.93
N ARG A 153 10.40 -15.43 -1.51
CA ARG A 153 11.66 -15.78 -0.82
C ARG A 153 12.47 -14.54 -0.46
N ALA A 154 12.52 -13.56 -1.36
CA ALA A 154 13.20 -12.30 -1.11
C ALA A 154 12.56 -11.45 0.02
N VAL A 155 11.33 -11.75 0.45
CA VAL A 155 10.74 -11.19 1.68
C VAL A 155 11.21 -11.98 2.91
N LEU A 156 11.27 -13.31 2.82
CA LEU A 156 11.74 -14.18 3.91
C LEU A 156 13.24 -14.01 4.20
N ASP A 157 14.04 -13.70 3.19
CA ASP A 157 15.46 -13.35 3.39
C ASP A 157 15.66 -12.11 4.27
N ARG A 158 14.61 -11.30 4.43
CA ARG A 158 14.58 -10.11 5.29
C ARG A 158 13.80 -10.32 6.58
N ASP A 159 13.26 -11.51 6.83
CA ASP A 159 12.62 -11.81 8.11
C ASP A 159 13.71 -11.95 9.18
N ASP A 160 13.77 -10.97 10.08
CA ASP A 160 14.68 -10.94 11.22
C ASP A 160 14.09 -11.61 12.46
N GLY A 161 12.91 -12.24 12.34
CA GLY A 161 12.18 -12.85 13.44
C GLY A 161 11.42 -11.85 14.31
N SER A 162 11.49 -10.54 14.02
CA SER A 162 10.80 -9.52 14.81
C SER A 162 9.28 -9.58 14.62
N ASP A 163 8.53 -9.12 15.62
CA ASP A 163 7.07 -8.95 15.52
C ASP A 163 6.67 -8.01 14.39
N ALA A 164 7.50 -7.01 14.09
CA ALA A 164 7.26 -6.07 13.00
C ALA A 164 7.27 -6.76 11.64
N MET A 165 8.05 -7.83 11.47
CA MET A 165 8.16 -8.59 10.22
C MET A 165 7.21 -9.78 10.12
N ALA A 166 6.63 -10.21 11.23
CA ALA A 166 5.79 -11.41 11.32
C ALA A 166 4.69 -11.48 10.26
N VAL A 167 3.90 -10.41 10.09
CA VAL A 167 2.81 -10.40 9.10
C VAL A 167 3.35 -10.56 7.67
N HIS A 168 4.44 -9.88 7.32
CA HIS A 168 5.02 -9.97 5.99
C HIS A 168 5.61 -11.35 5.71
N ALA A 169 6.29 -11.95 6.69
CA ALA A 169 6.83 -13.30 6.58
C ALA A 169 5.71 -14.33 6.42
N VAL A 170 4.64 -14.23 7.22
CA VAL A 170 3.45 -15.09 7.10
C VAL A 170 2.79 -14.92 5.73
N THR A 171 2.65 -13.70 5.22
CA THR A 171 2.12 -13.47 3.86
C THR A 171 3.01 -14.12 2.79
N ALA A 172 4.34 -13.97 2.89
CA ALA A 172 5.27 -14.59 1.95
C ALA A 172 5.24 -16.12 2.00
N LEU A 173 5.17 -16.72 3.19
CA LEU A 173 5.02 -18.18 3.35
C LEU A 173 3.72 -18.69 2.74
N ASN A 174 2.60 -18.00 2.96
CA ASN A 174 1.33 -18.35 2.29
C ASN A 174 1.42 -18.19 0.76
N GLY A 175 2.17 -17.20 0.26
CA GLY A 175 2.45 -17.04 -1.16
C GLY A 175 3.27 -18.19 -1.74
N LEU A 176 4.29 -18.66 -1.02
CA LEU A 176 5.08 -19.84 -1.41
C LEU A 176 4.24 -21.13 -1.37
N ALA A 177 3.36 -21.27 -0.38
CA ALA A 177 2.41 -22.38 -0.34
C ALA A 177 1.52 -22.39 -1.59
N ALA A 178 0.99 -21.23 -2.00
CA ALA A 178 0.18 -21.10 -3.22
C ALA A 178 0.99 -21.39 -4.50
N VAL A 179 2.29 -21.05 -4.55
CA VAL A 179 3.16 -21.44 -5.67
C VAL A 179 3.31 -22.97 -5.73
N ALA A 180 3.57 -23.61 -4.59
CA ALA A 180 3.71 -25.05 -4.50
C ALA A 180 2.39 -25.78 -4.85
N GLU A 181 1.24 -25.28 -4.38
CA GLU A 181 -0.09 -25.76 -4.79
C GLU A 181 -0.28 -25.67 -6.31
N ALA A 182 0.06 -24.53 -6.92
CA ALA A 182 -0.08 -24.34 -8.35
C ALA A 182 0.80 -25.31 -9.17
N ARG A 183 1.89 -25.83 -8.58
CA ARG A 183 2.77 -26.85 -9.17
C ARG A 183 2.34 -28.28 -8.87
N GLY A 184 1.35 -28.48 -8.01
CA GLY A 184 0.97 -29.80 -7.50
C GLY A 184 1.95 -30.35 -6.44
N GLU A 185 2.84 -29.52 -5.90
CA GLU A 185 3.82 -29.87 -4.86
C GLU A 185 3.17 -29.82 -3.46
N ILE A 186 2.17 -30.68 -3.23
CA ILE A 186 1.28 -30.62 -2.05
C ILE A 186 2.04 -30.70 -0.71
N ASP A 187 3.07 -31.54 -0.62
CA ASP A 187 3.87 -31.67 0.60
C ASP A 187 4.69 -30.41 0.90
N GLU A 188 5.22 -29.76 -0.15
CA GLU A 188 5.95 -28.49 -0.01
C GLU A 188 4.99 -27.37 0.40
N ALA A 189 3.79 -27.33 -0.20
CA ALA A 189 2.73 -26.40 0.17
C ALA A 189 2.34 -26.53 1.65
N ARG A 190 2.15 -27.77 2.13
CA ARG A 190 1.89 -28.06 3.54
C ARG A 190 2.99 -27.51 4.44
N GLY A 191 4.26 -27.77 4.11
CA GLY A 191 5.39 -27.28 4.88
C GLY A 191 5.46 -25.75 4.97
N TYR A 192 5.10 -25.05 3.89
CA TYR A 192 5.03 -23.58 3.94
C TYR A 192 3.89 -23.07 4.84
N TYR A 193 2.71 -23.71 4.82
CA TYR A 193 1.61 -23.35 5.71
C TYR A 193 1.93 -23.62 7.19
N GLU A 194 2.59 -24.72 7.50
CA GLU A 194 3.03 -25.04 8.86
C GLU A 194 4.01 -23.98 9.38
N ARG A 195 5.01 -23.61 8.58
CA ARG A 195 5.95 -22.52 8.90
C ARG A 195 5.22 -21.18 9.07
N ALA A 196 4.20 -20.89 8.25
CA ALA A 196 3.38 -19.70 8.40
C ALA A 196 2.62 -19.71 9.74
N ALA A 197 2.11 -20.87 10.15
CA ALA A 197 1.42 -21.02 11.42
C ALA A 197 2.35 -20.85 12.62
N GLU A 198 3.55 -21.44 12.58
CA GLU A 198 4.59 -21.27 13.59
C GLU A 198 4.98 -19.80 13.73
N ARG A 199 5.27 -19.15 12.60
CA ARG A 199 5.68 -17.74 12.58
C ARG A 199 4.63 -16.79 13.16
N ALA A 200 3.34 -17.14 13.01
CA ALA A 200 2.21 -16.38 13.50
C ALA A 200 1.76 -16.72 14.94
N ALA A 201 2.21 -17.84 15.51
CA ALA A 201 1.59 -18.46 16.69
C ALA A 201 1.49 -17.53 17.90
N ASP A 202 2.59 -16.86 18.23
CA ASP A 202 2.68 -16.05 19.45
C ASP A 202 1.89 -14.74 19.34
N ARG A 203 2.00 -14.06 18.20
CA ARG A 203 1.47 -12.70 18.04
C ARG A 203 0.11 -12.64 17.35
N PHE A 204 -0.16 -13.58 16.45
CA PHE A 204 -1.34 -13.61 15.58
C PHE A 204 -1.98 -15.00 15.57
N PRO A 205 -2.52 -15.48 16.71
CA PRO A 205 -3.04 -16.84 16.85
C PRO A 205 -4.20 -17.15 15.88
N ALA A 206 -4.96 -16.14 15.45
CA ALA A 206 -5.98 -16.32 14.41
C ALA A 206 -5.38 -16.68 13.05
N LEU A 207 -4.31 -15.99 12.63
CA LEU A 207 -3.58 -16.32 11.40
C LEU A 207 -2.92 -17.68 11.51
N ALA A 208 -2.37 -18.02 12.68
CA ALA A 208 -1.78 -19.33 12.91
C ALA A 208 -2.80 -20.46 12.75
N ARG A 209 -4.01 -20.32 13.31
CA ARG A 209 -5.09 -21.30 13.12
C ARG A 209 -5.50 -21.43 11.65
N GLN A 210 -5.64 -20.31 10.94
CA GLN A 210 -5.97 -20.32 9.51
C GLN A 210 -4.90 -21.05 8.69
N ALA A 211 -3.62 -20.80 8.96
CA ALA A 211 -2.52 -21.47 8.26
C ALA A 211 -2.49 -22.98 8.56
N ARG A 212 -2.71 -23.41 9.83
CA ARG A 212 -2.82 -24.84 10.17
C ARG A 212 -3.98 -25.52 9.45
N GLN A 213 -5.15 -24.87 9.43
CA GLN A 213 -6.30 -25.41 8.71
C GLN A 213 -5.98 -25.61 7.23
N ARG A 214 -5.29 -24.66 6.59
CA ARG A 214 -4.84 -24.83 5.20
C ARG A 214 -3.84 -25.96 5.04
N ALA A 215 -2.89 -26.13 5.96
CA ALA A 215 -1.94 -27.24 5.94
C ALA A 215 -2.64 -28.61 6.02
N GLU A 216 -3.71 -28.70 6.81
CA GLU A 216 -4.53 -29.91 6.94
C GLU A 216 -5.30 -30.19 5.64
N THR A 217 -5.92 -29.16 5.05
CA THR A 217 -6.82 -29.33 3.89
C THR A 217 -6.14 -29.24 2.52
N VAL A 218 -4.85 -28.91 2.43
CA VAL A 218 -4.15 -28.66 1.14
C VAL A 218 -4.16 -29.86 0.19
N GLY A 219 -4.23 -31.08 0.73
CA GLY A 219 -4.33 -32.31 -0.05
C GLY A 219 -5.77 -32.81 -0.28
N GLU A 220 -6.78 -32.10 0.25
CA GLU A 220 -8.18 -32.53 0.23
C GLU A 220 -8.98 -31.99 -0.96
N LEU A 221 -8.34 -31.27 -1.89
CA LEU A 221 -8.95 -30.80 -3.15
C LEU A 221 -8.40 -31.56 -4.37
N PRO A 222 -8.58 -32.89 -4.55
CA PRO A 222 -8.05 -33.60 -5.70
C PRO A 222 -8.93 -33.51 -6.95
N ASP A 223 -10.20 -33.10 -6.82
CA ASP A 223 -11.14 -33.20 -7.93
C ASP A 223 -11.31 -31.85 -8.62
N LEU A 224 -10.94 -31.82 -9.90
CA LEU A 224 -11.42 -30.82 -10.85
C LEU A 224 -12.94 -30.75 -10.70
N VAL A 225 -13.45 -29.66 -10.14
CA VAL A 225 -14.88 -29.38 -10.22
C VAL A 225 -15.12 -29.08 -11.70
N GLU A 226 -15.59 -30.08 -12.45
CA GLU A 226 -16.04 -29.89 -13.81
C GLU A 226 -17.23 -28.92 -13.77
N PHE A 227 -16.99 -27.69 -14.21
CA PHE A 227 -18.08 -26.75 -14.41
C PHE A 227 -18.93 -27.23 -15.59
N PRO A 228 -20.27 -27.21 -15.46
CA PRO A 228 -21.13 -27.59 -16.57
C PRO A 228 -20.84 -26.69 -17.78
N SER A 229 -20.73 -27.32 -18.95
CA SER A 229 -20.51 -26.62 -20.21
C SER A 229 -21.64 -25.62 -20.49
N LEU A 230 -21.38 -24.60 -21.32
CA LEU A 230 -22.43 -23.66 -21.75
C LEU A 230 -23.63 -24.39 -22.37
N GLN A 231 -23.38 -25.49 -23.09
CA GLN A 231 -24.44 -26.33 -23.65
C GLN A 231 -25.29 -27.00 -22.56
N GLU A 232 -24.68 -27.50 -21.49
CA GLU A 232 -25.41 -28.07 -20.34
C GLU A 232 -26.17 -27.01 -19.56
N ILE A 233 -25.61 -25.81 -19.39
CA ILE A 233 -26.29 -24.67 -18.76
C ILE A 233 -27.51 -24.28 -19.60
N GLU A 234 -27.37 -24.19 -20.92
CA GLU A 234 -28.49 -23.90 -21.83
C GLU A 234 -29.53 -25.01 -21.84
N ALA A 235 -29.13 -26.29 -21.86
CA ALA A 235 -30.05 -27.42 -21.79
C ALA A 235 -30.85 -27.41 -20.49
N ARG A 236 -30.21 -27.12 -19.35
CA ARG A 236 -30.88 -26.95 -18.05
C ARG A 236 -31.81 -25.73 -18.05
N ARG A 237 -31.41 -24.62 -18.65
CA ARG A 237 -32.26 -23.43 -18.80
C ARG A 237 -33.51 -23.73 -19.64
N ARG A 238 -33.36 -24.45 -20.75
CA ARG A 238 -34.48 -24.86 -21.63
C ARG A 238 -35.44 -25.83 -20.92
N LEU A 239 -34.92 -26.75 -20.11
CA LEU A 239 -35.74 -27.65 -19.28
C LEU A 239 -36.52 -26.88 -18.21
N HIS A 240 -35.91 -25.87 -17.57
CA HIS A 240 -36.59 -25.03 -16.58
C HIS A 240 -37.72 -24.19 -17.20
N ILE A 241 -37.50 -23.63 -18.39
CA ILE A 241 -38.53 -22.87 -19.14
C ILE A 241 -39.65 -23.79 -19.64
N ALA A 242 -39.40 -25.08 -19.85
CA ALA A 242 -40.43 -26.04 -20.27
C ALA A 242 -41.34 -26.49 -19.11
N ASP A 243 -40.86 -26.44 -17.86
CA ASP A 243 -41.66 -26.75 -16.66
C ASP A 243 -42.46 -25.53 -16.15
N GLU A 244 -41.99 -24.30 -16.41
CA GLU A 244 -42.81 -23.11 -16.29
C GLU A 244 -43.66 -22.94 -17.55
N GLU A 245 -44.85 -23.56 -17.59
CA GLU A 245 -45.96 -22.97 -18.34
C GLU A 245 -46.21 -21.57 -17.74
N LEU A 246 -45.44 -20.58 -18.21
CA LEU A 246 -45.70 -19.19 -17.91
C LEU A 246 -47.16 -18.95 -18.27
N PRO A 247 -48.00 -18.49 -17.32
CA PRO A 247 -49.40 -18.27 -17.59
C PRO A 247 -49.49 -17.36 -18.81
N ARG A 248 -50.27 -17.79 -19.82
CA ARG A 248 -50.46 -17.00 -21.04
C ARG A 248 -50.81 -15.58 -20.61
N PRO A 249 -50.14 -14.55 -21.17
CA PRO A 249 -50.45 -13.18 -20.80
C PRO A 249 -51.95 -12.97 -20.97
N LEU A 250 -52.61 -12.54 -19.90
CA LEU A 250 -54.04 -12.27 -19.92
C LEU A 250 -54.34 -11.38 -21.11
N THR A 251 -55.35 -11.76 -21.89
CA THR A 251 -55.83 -10.88 -22.95
C THR A 251 -56.36 -9.58 -22.34
N ILE A 252 -56.41 -8.51 -23.14
CA ILE A 252 -56.91 -7.21 -22.67
C ILE A 252 -58.35 -7.34 -22.11
N GLU A 253 -59.17 -8.22 -22.68
CA GLU A 253 -60.52 -8.49 -22.18
C GLU A 253 -60.53 -9.18 -20.80
N GLU A 254 -59.63 -10.14 -20.56
CA GLU A 254 -59.53 -10.83 -19.27
C GLU A 254 -58.98 -9.91 -18.18
N SER A 255 -58.02 -9.05 -18.52
CA SER A 255 -57.48 -8.03 -17.62
C SER A 255 -58.56 -7.00 -17.21
N LEU A 256 -59.43 -6.62 -18.14
CA LEU A 256 -60.52 -5.69 -17.87
C LEU A 256 -61.65 -6.32 -17.03
N ARG A 257 -61.94 -7.62 -17.19
CA ARG A 257 -62.90 -8.33 -16.34
C ARG A 257 -62.43 -8.46 -14.90
N HIS A 258 -61.13 -8.71 -14.70
CA HIS A 258 -60.57 -8.81 -13.36
C HIS A 258 -60.59 -7.45 -12.64
N PHE A 259 -60.31 -6.37 -13.36
CA PHE A 259 -60.32 -5.00 -12.81
C PHE A 259 -61.73 -4.45 -12.49
N LEU A 260 -62.79 -4.99 -13.10
CA LEU A 260 -64.17 -4.52 -12.89
C LEU A 260 -64.95 -5.32 -11.83
N LEU A 261 -64.32 -6.34 -11.23
CA LEU A 261 -64.93 -7.20 -10.21
C LEU A 261 -64.31 -7.04 -8.80
N ASP A 262 -63.31 -6.16 -8.66
CA ASP A 262 -62.81 -5.62 -7.38
C ASP A 262 -63.23 -4.14 -7.24
#